data_AF-A0A6A6EPJ6-F1
#
_entry.id   AF-A0A6A6EPJ6-F1
#
_cell.length_a   1.000
_cell.length_b   1.000
_cell.length_c   1.000
_cell.angle_alpha   90.00
_cell.angle_beta   90.00
_cell.angle_gamma   90.00
#
_symmetry.space_group_name_H-M   'P 1'
#
loop_
_entity.id
_entity.type
_entity.pdbx_description
1 polymer ?
#
loop_
_entity_poly.entity_id
_entity_poly.type
_entity_poly.pdbx_seq_one_letter_code
_entity_poly.pdbx_strand_id
1 'polypeptide(L)'
;MGQIPEAASIIVGLVMSEFELLPTANSLTRHMHTRSSGCRESRIRAALHCRNSEQQTVLKITTSQTVTNEDGAAVHLAPNANGLLRRHGIFAESTGANLTLKVIVPPVTQYIHGAGIVFSADLEESNKMWQHPWLLAHRVHLLSELKRGATANEGPGTPAILRTSSKAVDVDANGLVTLANGEQIRADLIVGADGVHSRTRAGLPCAEGIKTFGSGKSAFRFPIDRKAALADPATRKFAENRRVVIYPPSYNELLNFVCIHPTAGSETLKVWELLDIESLQTWTDGRLVLIGDAAHPFTPRQDAGQTIEDTVCLAVVLPLGTAVDEIPERLRLYEKYRYEHASRVQEYSRIAGRDLGDGPPLNVNEYIGYNFGHYEWDHSTQELRKWIWKRNPNLGRHDGTSSTFTTASVKFKMSRTLLQNLFPTPAFRFKSPATVAYATFPVTTLAYSHFGLYIHAVQYMKKNGEEIVGTFLPILFEDLSFRTSTKTVPSLEGADEGILCHKYIPKTCHAESKERGQADIAYTTFIPHAEEAKVVARKMTKIRKAAKCDITFDAMGWKALPTFHYIVARLAEILIYEVVEAKVVEGTGVSDVSSARRVK
;
A
#
# COMPACT_ATOMS: atom_id res chain seq x y z
N MET A 1 23.13 -29.75 -15.24
CA MET A 1 22.65 -28.91 -14.11
C MET A 1 23.10 -27.49 -14.40
N GLY A 2 22.25 -26.70 -15.06
CA GLY A 2 22.52 -25.28 -15.30
C GLY A 2 21.91 -24.48 -14.16
N GLN A 3 22.72 -23.63 -13.52
CA GLN A 3 22.27 -22.70 -12.49
C GLN A 3 21.11 -21.84 -13.02
N ILE A 4 20.03 -21.79 -12.25
CA ILE A 4 18.93 -20.84 -12.42
C ILE A 4 19.54 -19.44 -12.21
N PRO A 5 19.37 -18.46 -13.13
CA PRO A 5 19.82 -17.10 -12.89
C PRO A 5 19.09 -16.54 -11.66
N GLU A 6 19.83 -16.11 -10.64
CA GLU A 6 19.28 -15.33 -9.52
C GLU A 6 18.54 -14.11 -10.09
N ALA A 7 17.27 -13.91 -9.69
CA ALA A 7 16.55 -12.69 -10.00
C ALA A 7 17.33 -11.51 -9.40
N ALA A 8 17.58 -10.46 -10.20
CA ALA A 8 18.34 -9.30 -9.78
C ALA A 8 17.77 -8.69 -8.48
N SER A 9 18.54 -8.77 -7.40
CA SER A 9 18.23 -8.20 -6.09
C SER A 9 18.64 -6.71 -6.07
N ILE A 10 17.76 -5.82 -5.63
CA ILE A 10 18.12 -4.40 -5.36
C ILE A 10 18.60 -4.30 -3.92
N ILE A 11 19.85 -3.88 -3.70
CA ILE A 11 20.36 -3.57 -2.36
C ILE A 11 19.91 -2.16 -1.99
N VAL A 12 19.08 -2.04 -0.94
CA VAL A 12 18.63 -0.73 -0.42
C VAL A 12 19.45 -0.35 0.81
N GLY A 13 20.23 0.73 0.70
CA GLY A 13 20.95 1.37 1.80
C GLY A 13 20.06 2.41 2.48
N LEU A 14 19.59 2.14 3.69
CA LEU A 14 18.77 3.11 4.43
C LEU A 14 19.63 3.83 5.46
N VAL A 15 19.74 5.15 5.30
CA VAL A 15 20.69 5.96 6.07
C VAL A 15 19.97 6.77 7.15
N MET A 16 20.55 6.77 8.37
CA MET A 16 19.93 7.31 9.59
C MET A 16 20.96 8.10 10.44
N SER A 17 20.52 9.20 11.08
CA SER A 17 21.37 10.11 11.89
C SER A 17 21.38 9.83 13.40
N GLU A 18 22.41 10.40 14.07
CA GLU A 18 22.72 10.42 15.52
C GLU A 18 22.30 11.69 16.27
N PHE A 19 22.25 11.58 17.61
CA PHE A 19 22.77 12.58 18.56
C PHE A 19 23.54 11.90 19.71
N GLU A 20 24.66 12.53 20.12
CA GLU A 20 25.64 12.08 21.13
C GLU A 20 25.06 11.83 22.54
N LEU A 21 25.57 10.79 23.22
CA LEU A 21 25.65 10.76 24.68
C LEU A 21 27.06 11.26 25.06
N LEU A 22 27.15 12.46 25.64
CA LEU A 22 28.39 12.88 26.28
C LEU A 22 28.68 11.94 27.48
N PRO A 23 29.96 11.57 27.71
CA PRO A 23 30.33 10.69 28.81
C PRO A 23 30.01 11.35 30.16
N THR A 24 29.60 10.51 31.10
CA THR A 24 29.42 10.83 32.52
C THR A 24 30.68 11.47 33.10
N ALA A 25 30.66 12.78 33.36
CA ALA A 25 31.60 13.44 34.27
C ALA A 25 31.03 14.77 34.79
N ASN A 26 31.11 14.93 36.11
CA ASN A 26 30.74 16.11 36.89
C ASN A 26 31.29 17.42 36.29
N SER A 27 30.43 18.38 35.97
CA SER A 27 30.57 19.80 36.32
C SER A 27 29.47 20.65 35.66
N LEU A 28 29.00 21.62 36.43
CA LEU A 28 27.95 22.58 36.12
C LEU A 28 28.36 23.50 34.96
N THR A 29 27.81 23.28 33.77
CA THR A 29 27.34 24.25 32.76
C THR A 29 27.29 23.56 31.40
N ARG A 30 26.10 23.23 30.90
CA ARG A 30 25.92 22.77 29.51
C ARG A 30 24.64 23.32 28.92
N HIS A 31 24.78 24.14 27.88
CA HIS A 31 23.72 24.49 26.95
C HIS A 31 23.24 23.22 26.22
N MET A 32 21.93 22.97 26.23
CA MET A 32 21.30 21.80 25.60
C MET A 32 20.71 22.16 24.24
N HIS A 33 21.12 21.44 23.20
CA HIS A 33 20.53 21.49 21.87
C HIS A 33 19.39 20.47 21.70
N THR A 34 18.40 20.85 20.90
CA THR A 34 17.05 20.30 20.71
C THR A 34 17.05 18.99 19.90
N ARG A 35 16.12 18.07 20.19
CA ARG A 35 16.01 16.73 19.58
C ARG A 35 14.71 16.67 18.77
N SER A 36 14.70 16.08 17.58
CA SER A 36 13.50 15.92 16.72
C SER A 36 12.95 14.49 16.72
N SER A 37 11.63 14.36 16.52
CA SER A 37 10.87 13.13 16.72
C SER A 37 10.47 12.39 15.42
N GLY A 38 10.43 13.03 14.25
CA GLY A 38 10.00 12.39 12.99
C GLY A 38 10.98 11.37 12.41
N CYS A 39 12.24 11.46 12.84
CA CYS A 39 13.31 10.63 12.30
C CYS A 39 13.01 9.12 12.41
N ARG A 40 12.42 8.61 13.52
CA ARG A 40 12.34 7.16 13.86
C ARG A 40 11.29 6.35 13.08
N GLU A 41 10.15 6.95 12.77
CA GLU A 41 9.00 6.29 12.15
C GLU A 41 9.19 6.01 10.66
N SER A 42 9.82 6.93 9.94
CA SER A 42 10.17 6.79 8.52
C SER A 42 11.07 5.57 8.24
N ARG A 43 12.00 5.30 9.15
CA ARG A 43 13.02 4.25 9.02
C ARG A 43 12.45 2.84 8.89
N ILE A 44 11.46 2.50 9.73
CA ILE A 44 10.93 1.14 9.82
C ILE A 44 9.77 0.92 8.81
N ARG A 45 9.09 2.01 8.43
CA ARG A 45 8.04 1.99 7.40
C ARG A 45 8.61 1.68 6.03
N ALA A 46 9.71 2.34 5.66
CA ALA A 46 10.43 2.02 4.42
C ALA A 46 10.87 0.55 4.41
N ALA A 47 11.36 0.05 5.55
CA ALA A 47 11.81 -1.32 5.69
C ALA A 47 10.73 -2.38 5.50
N LEU A 48 9.60 -2.20 6.19
CA LEU A 48 8.43 -3.07 6.05
C LEU A 48 7.88 -3.05 4.63
N HIS A 49 7.89 -1.88 4.00
CA HIS A 49 7.32 -1.71 2.67
C HIS A 49 8.21 -2.36 1.59
N CYS A 50 9.53 -2.14 1.60
CA CYS A 50 10.47 -2.83 0.71
C CYS A 50 10.38 -4.36 0.86
N ARG A 51 10.18 -4.86 2.08
CA ARG A 51 9.97 -6.29 2.32
C ARG A 51 8.65 -6.82 1.74
N ASN A 52 7.54 -6.13 1.99
CA ASN A 52 6.20 -6.56 1.55
C ASN A 52 5.99 -6.44 0.03
N SER A 53 6.88 -5.76 -0.68
CA SER A 53 6.90 -5.69 -2.14
C SER A 53 7.73 -6.82 -2.79
N GLU A 54 8.05 -7.88 -2.04
CA GLU A 54 8.85 -9.04 -2.45
C GLU A 54 10.26 -8.71 -2.97
N GLN A 55 10.73 -7.47 -2.84
CA GLN A 55 12.12 -7.12 -3.12
C GLN A 55 13.02 -7.94 -2.18
N GLN A 56 13.98 -8.67 -2.75
CA GLN A 56 15.09 -9.25 -1.99
C GLN A 56 15.91 -8.10 -1.40
N THR A 57 15.46 -7.60 -0.26
CA THR A 57 15.99 -6.39 0.34
C THR A 57 17.03 -6.82 1.35
N VAL A 58 18.31 -6.71 1.00
CA VAL A 58 19.36 -6.55 2.02
C VAL A 58 19.25 -5.11 2.51
N LEU A 59 18.22 -4.85 3.31
CA LEU A 59 18.05 -3.54 3.92
C LEU A 59 19.05 -3.46 5.06
N LYS A 60 20.12 -2.69 4.88
CA LYS A 60 21.13 -2.47 5.91
C LYS A 60 20.73 -1.20 6.67
N ILE A 61 19.85 -1.37 7.65
CA ILE A 61 19.36 -0.23 8.44
C ILE A 61 20.48 0.15 9.42
N THR A 62 21.16 1.27 9.22
CA THR A 62 22.25 1.70 10.09
C THR A 62 21.74 2.71 11.12
N THR A 63 21.37 2.26 12.33
CA THR A 63 20.92 3.13 13.45
C THR A 63 22.09 3.39 14.38
N SER A 64 22.08 4.43 15.21
CA SER A 64 23.15 4.70 16.19
C SER A 64 22.79 4.44 17.66
N GLN A 65 21.61 3.88 17.93
CA GLN A 65 21.16 3.54 19.28
C GLN A 65 20.70 2.09 19.37
N THR A 66 20.90 1.46 20.53
CA THR A 66 20.13 0.27 20.90
C THR A 66 18.63 0.62 20.80
N VAL A 67 17.84 -0.23 20.15
CA VAL A 67 16.38 -0.04 20.01
C VAL A 67 15.69 -0.40 21.33
N THR A 68 16.05 0.32 22.39
CA THR A 68 15.55 0.11 23.75
C THR A 68 15.38 1.47 24.40
N ASN A 69 14.12 1.85 24.61
CA ASN A 69 13.59 3.02 25.31
C ASN A 69 13.33 4.27 24.43
N GLU A 70 12.08 4.36 23.97
CA GLU A 70 11.44 5.60 23.53
C GLU A 70 10.55 6.17 24.62
N ASP A 71 10.46 7.50 24.70
CA ASP A 71 9.48 8.17 25.56
C ASP A 71 8.12 8.23 24.85
N GLY A 72 7.10 7.69 25.52
CA GLY A 72 5.75 7.39 25.01
C GLY A 72 4.84 8.59 24.75
N ALA A 73 5.16 9.40 23.74
CA ALA A 73 4.21 10.34 23.16
C ALA A 73 3.34 9.67 22.09
N ALA A 74 2.12 10.16 21.93
CA ALA A 74 1.14 9.57 21.03
C ALA A 74 1.19 10.12 19.60
N VAL A 75 0.70 9.34 18.64
CA VAL A 75 0.62 9.72 17.22
C VAL A 75 -0.81 9.69 16.70
N HIS A 76 -1.16 10.67 15.88
CA HIS A 76 -2.39 10.66 15.09
C HIS A 76 -2.17 9.77 13.87
N LEU A 77 -2.98 8.73 13.73
CA LEU A 77 -3.02 7.88 12.55
C LEU A 77 -4.28 8.21 11.75
N ALA A 78 -4.13 9.18 10.84
CA ALA A 78 -5.21 9.66 9.99
C ALA A 78 -5.73 8.57 9.01
N PRO A 79 -6.95 8.71 8.46
CA PRO A 79 -7.58 7.71 7.59
C PRO A 79 -6.71 7.22 6.43
N ASN A 80 -6.08 8.14 5.70
CA ASN A 80 -5.15 7.88 4.59
C ASN A 80 -3.99 6.97 5.03
N ALA A 81 -3.34 7.32 6.14
CA ALA A 81 -2.23 6.54 6.69
C ALA A 81 -2.65 5.20 7.31
N ASN A 82 -3.81 5.16 7.98
CA ASN A 82 -4.35 3.94 8.58
C ASN A 82 -4.64 2.86 7.51
N GLY A 83 -5.24 3.26 6.39
CA GLY A 83 -5.50 2.35 5.27
C GLY A 83 -4.23 1.71 4.72
N LEU A 84 -3.17 2.51 4.59
CA LEU A 84 -1.87 2.03 4.13
C LEU A 84 -1.25 1.03 5.11
N LEU A 85 -1.30 1.28 6.42
CA LEU A 85 -0.81 0.31 7.41
C LEU A 85 -1.60 -1.00 7.39
N ARG A 86 -2.93 -0.92 7.29
CA ARG A 86 -3.82 -2.09 7.19
C ARG A 86 -3.54 -2.92 5.95
N ARG A 87 -3.20 -2.28 4.83
CA ARG A 87 -2.75 -2.97 3.61
C ARG A 87 -1.50 -3.82 3.84
N HIS A 88 -0.65 -3.44 4.78
CA HIS A 88 0.54 -4.20 5.19
C HIS A 88 0.28 -5.15 6.37
N GLY A 89 -0.97 -5.41 6.73
CA GLY A 89 -1.33 -6.30 7.82
C GLY A 89 -1.04 -5.73 9.22
N ILE A 90 -0.79 -4.43 9.34
CA ILE A 90 -0.62 -3.74 10.62
C ILE A 90 -1.96 -3.10 11.00
N PHE A 91 -2.51 -3.56 12.12
CA PHE A 91 -3.76 -3.08 12.68
C PHE A 91 -3.45 -2.38 14.00
N ALA A 92 -3.36 -1.05 14.00
CA ALA A 92 -2.93 -0.30 15.19
C ALA A 92 -3.82 -0.57 16.42
N GLU A 93 -5.09 -0.91 16.21
CA GLU A 93 -6.06 -1.25 17.25
C GLU A 93 -5.67 -2.52 18.03
N SER A 94 -4.94 -3.46 17.40
CA SER A 94 -4.43 -4.64 18.10
C SER A 94 -3.40 -4.29 19.18
N THR A 95 -2.83 -3.08 19.11
CA THR A 95 -1.83 -2.55 20.04
C THR A 95 -2.36 -1.43 20.94
N GLY A 96 -3.68 -1.30 21.05
CA GLY A 96 -4.34 -0.38 21.96
C GLY A 96 -4.61 1.01 21.40
N ALA A 97 -4.49 1.21 20.08
CA ALA A 97 -4.88 2.47 19.45
C ALA A 97 -6.39 2.73 19.60
N ASN A 98 -6.75 3.97 19.93
CA ASN A 98 -8.13 4.36 20.20
C ASN A 98 -8.78 5.05 19.00
N LEU A 99 -10.08 4.83 18.81
CA LEU A 99 -10.87 5.52 17.81
C LEU A 99 -11.03 7.01 18.15
N THR A 100 -10.78 7.88 17.17
CA THR A 100 -10.98 9.33 17.32
C THR A 100 -12.45 9.67 17.08
N LEU A 101 -13.20 9.87 18.15
CA LEU A 101 -14.64 10.19 18.07
C LEU A 101 -14.94 11.69 17.95
N LYS A 102 -14.06 12.56 18.46
CA LYS A 102 -14.32 14.00 18.50
C LYS A 102 -13.04 14.79 18.55
N VAL A 103 -12.96 15.87 17.79
CA VAL A 103 -11.86 16.85 17.82
C VAL A 103 -12.42 18.18 18.29
N ILE A 104 -11.79 18.78 19.31
CA ILE A 104 -12.18 20.09 19.85
C ILE A 104 -10.93 20.97 19.90
N VAL A 105 -11.01 22.15 19.29
CA VAL A 105 -9.99 23.20 19.35
C VAL A 105 -10.60 24.40 20.10
N PRO A 106 -10.17 24.64 21.35
CA PRO A 106 -10.56 25.86 22.07
C PRO A 106 -9.73 27.07 21.61
N PRO A 107 -10.18 28.30 21.90
CA PRO A 107 -9.39 29.52 21.67
C PRO A 107 -8.15 29.47 22.56
N VAL A 108 -7.00 29.77 21.96
CA VAL A 108 -5.68 29.66 22.60
C VAL A 108 -5.31 30.93 23.39
N THR A 109 -6.22 31.90 23.51
CA THR A 109 -5.97 33.11 24.32
C THR A 109 -6.21 32.82 25.81
N GLN A 110 -5.10 32.76 26.55
CA GLN A 110 -4.90 33.06 27.97
C GLN A 110 -6.11 32.86 28.88
N TYR A 111 -6.06 31.90 29.82
CA TYR A 111 -6.60 31.98 31.20
C TYR A 111 -7.85 32.84 31.47
N ILE A 112 -8.81 32.92 30.55
CA ILE A 112 -10.07 33.64 30.74
C ILE A 112 -11.17 32.59 30.69
N HIS A 113 -11.76 32.36 31.86
CA HIS A 113 -13.05 31.69 31.98
C HIS A 113 -14.04 32.35 31.02
N GLY A 114 -14.56 31.61 30.04
CA GLY A 114 -15.70 32.02 29.23
C GLY A 114 -15.49 32.15 27.71
N ALA A 115 -14.29 31.97 27.17
CA ALA A 115 -14.09 32.01 25.72
C ALA A 115 -14.61 30.70 25.04
N GLY A 116 -15.61 30.84 24.17
CA GLY A 116 -16.29 29.75 23.47
C GLY A 116 -15.41 28.91 22.53
N ILE A 117 -15.91 27.76 22.07
CA ILE A 117 -15.17 26.80 21.22
C ILE A 117 -14.81 27.42 19.85
N VAL A 118 -13.55 27.32 19.40
CA VAL A 118 -13.11 27.80 18.07
C VAL A 118 -13.44 26.78 16.97
N PHE A 119 -13.27 25.49 17.24
CA PHE A 119 -13.67 24.42 16.33
C PHE A 119 -14.07 23.17 17.12
N SER A 120 -15.17 22.53 16.74
CA SER A 120 -15.56 21.21 17.25
C SER A 120 -16.12 20.39 16.10
N ALA A 121 -15.53 19.22 15.88
CA ALA A 121 -16.04 18.23 14.94
C ALA A 121 -16.36 16.94 15.67
N ASP A 122 -17.60 16.49 15.54
CA ASP A 122 -17.98 15.11 15.84
C ASP A 122 -17.57 14.24 14.66
N LEU A 123 -16.80 13.19 14.93
CA LEU A 123 -16.23 12.33 13.89
C LEU A 123 -16.93 10.97 13.82
N GLU A 124 -17.99 10.73 14.59
CA GLU A 124 -18.68 9.43 14.56
C GLU A 124 -19.24 9.10 13.17
N GLU A 125 -19.92 10.06 12.53
CA GLU A 125 -20.37 9.91 11.14
C GLU A 125 -19.22 10.06 10.14
N SER A 126 -18.27 10.96 10.37
CA SER A 126 -17.14 11.15 9.44
C SER A 126 -16.26 9.91 9.31
N ASN A 127 -16.07 9.16 10.41
CA ASN A 127 -15.38 7.87 10.40
C ASN A 127 -16.10 6.81 9.56
N LYS A 128 -17.41 6.96 9.29
CA LYS A 128 -18.15 6.08 8.38
C LYS A 128 -17.98 6.46 6.91
N MET A 129 -17.63 7.72 6.64
CA MET A 129 -17.41 8.22 5.27
C MET A 129 -16.04 7.83 4.73
N TRP A 130 -15.02 7.81 5.59
CA TRP A 130 -13.68 7.38 5.20
C TRP A 130 -13.57 5.86 5.15
N GLN A 131 -12.75 5.37 4.23
CA GLN A 131 -12.51 3.92 4.09
C GLN A 131 -11.92 3.30 5.37
N HIS A 132 -11.17 4.09 6.13
CA HIS A 132 -10.55 3.68 7.39
C HIS A 132 -10.72 4.74 8.47
N PRO A 133 -10.95 4.35 9.73
CA PRO A 133 -11.18 5.29 10.81
C PRO A 133 -9.90 6.04 11.19
N TRP A 134 -10.06 7.24 11.77
CA TRP A 134 -8.95 7.98 12.38
C TRP A 134 -8.64 7.41 13.76
N LEU A 135 -7.41 6.95 13.97
CA LEU A 135 -6.93 6.38 15.24
C LEU A 135 -5.91 7.27 15.96
N LEU A 136 -5.83 7.06 17.28
CA LEU A 136 -4.82 7.62 18.17
C LEU A 136 -3.98 6.47 18.71
N ALA A 137 -2.72 6.39 18.28
CA ALA A 137 -1.85 5.26 18.60
C ALA A 137 -0.71 5.67 19.52
N HIS A 138 -0.30 4.77 20.41
CA HIS A 138 0.94 4.92 21.15
C HIS A 138 2.13 4.67 20.21
N ARG A 139 3.00 5.68 20.05
CA ARG A 139 4.11 5.64 19.09
C ARG A 139 5.00 4.40 19.25
N VAL A 140 5.35 4.06 20.49
CA VAL A 140 6.26 2.94 20.78
C VAL A 140 5.65 1.62 20.32
N HIS A 141 4.34 1.45 20.49
CA HIS A 141 3.65 0.24 20.06
C HIS A 141 3.59 0.14 18.54
N LEU A 142 3.23 1.25 17.88
CA LEU A 142 3.19 1.32 16.42
C LEU A 142 4.57 1.02 15.81
N LEU A 143 5.62 1.60 16.36
CA LEU A 143 7.00 1.34 15.93
C LEU A 143 7.45 -0.09 16.19
N SER A 144 7.02 -0.69 17.30
CA SER A 144 7.32 -2.08 17.62
C SER A 144 6.69 -3.03 16.59
N GLU A 145 5.44 -2.77 16.18
CA GLU A 145 4.78 -3.56 15.15
C GLU A 145 5.39 -3.37 13.77
N LEU A 146 5.73 -2.13 13.41
CA LEU A 146 6.47 -1.86 12.18
C LEU A 146 7.80 -2.63 12.18
N LYS A 147 8.52 -2.65 13.31
CA LYS A 147 9.82 -3.33 13.45
C LYS A 147 9.64 -4.82 13.29
N ARG A 148 8.67 -5.39 14.02
CA ARG A 148 8.31 -6.79 13.93
C ARG A 148 7.99 -7.18 12.49
N GLY A 149 7.13 -6.43 11.81
CA GLY A 149 6.80 -6.70 10.40
C GLY A 149 8.01 -6.61 9.46
N ALA A 150 8.94 -5.68 9.70
CA ALA A 150 10.12 -5.55 8.86
C ALA A 150 11.17 -6.66 9.09
N THR A 151 11.35 -7.13 10.34
CA THR A 151 12.47 -8.01 10.71
C THR A 151 12.10 -9.43 11.10
N ALA A 152 10.82 -9.76 11.33
CA ALA A 152 10.43 -11.11 11.72
C ALA A 152 10.70 -12.13 10.61
N ASN A 153 10.98 -13.40 10.93
CA ASN A 153 11.13 -14.43 9.88
C ASN A 153 9.81 -14.74 9.16
N GLU A 154 8.69 -14.39 9.77
CA GLU A 154 7.34 -14.57 9.24
C GLU A 154 6.94 -13.36 8.37
N GLY A 155 6.25 -13.61 7.25
CA GLY A 155 5.80 -12.59 6.31
C GLY A 155 6.41 -12.72 4.90
N PRO A 156 5.87 -12.04 3.89
CA PRO A 156 6.40 -12.08 2.53
C PRO A 156 7.80 -11.45 2.44
N GLY A 157 8.60 -11.89 1.47
CA GLY A 157 9.94 -11.36 1.19
C GLY A 157 11.02 -11.69 2.22
N THR A 158 12.23 -11.18 1.99
CA THR A 158 13.39 -11.37 2.87
C THR A 158 13.30 -10.43 4.08
N PRO A 159 13.47 -10.91 5.33
CA PRO A 159 13.52 -10.05 6.50
C PRO A 159 14.62 -8.98 6.40
N ALA A 160 14.31 -7.76 6.81
CA ALA A 160 15.27 -6.65 6.81
C ALA A 160 16.39 -6.85 7.86
N ILE A 161 17.61 -6.43 7.54
CA ILE A 161 18.77 -6.52 8.43
C ILE A 161 18.97 -5.21 9.19
N LEU A 162 18.63 -5.22 10.48
CA LEU A 162 18.82 -4.06 11.34
C LEU A 162 20.24 -4.01 11.93
N ARG A 163 21.07 -3.08 11.46
CA ARG A 163 22.40 -2.76 12.04
C ARG A 163 22.32 -1.53 12.94
N THR A 164 22.18 -1.75 14.25
CA THR A 164 22.32 -0.64 15.20
C THR A 164 23.79 -0.24 15.39
N SER A 165 24.02 0.88 16.05
CA SER A 165 25.33 1.52 16.24
C SER A 165 26.18 1.72 14.98
N SER A 166 25.56 1.87 13.81
CA SER A 166 26.19 2.17 12.53
C SER A 166 25.75 3.56 12.08
N LYS A 167 26.59 4.59 12.26
CA LYS A 167 26.25 5.96 11.85
C LYS A 167 26.74 6.20 10.43
N ALA A 168 25.87 6.62 9.52
CA ALA A 168 26.35 7.14 8.23
C ALA A 168 26.82 8.59 8.38
N VAL A 169 27.98 8.87 7.82
CA VAL A 169 28.59 10.20 7.85
C VAL A 169 28.51 10.89 6.49
N ASP A 170 28.41 10.12 5.41
CA ASP A 170 28.39 10.63 4.04
C ASP A 170 27.61 9.68 3.11
N VAL A 171 27.00 10.25 2.07
CA VAL A 171 26.28 9.52 1.02
C VAL A 171 26.55 10.15 -0.33
N ASP A 172 26.72 9.32 -1.36
CA ASP A 172 26.76 9.80 -2.74
C ASP A 172 25.52 9.38 -3.54
N ALA A 173 25.18 10.15 -4.58
CA ALA A 173 24.07 9.86 -5.48
C ALA A 173 24.31 8.62 -6.37
N ASN A 174 25.49 8.00 -6.31
CA ASN A 174 25.85 6.80 -7.09
C ASN A 174 25.68 5.49 -6.31
N GLY A 175 25.21 5.56 -5.06
CA GLY A 175 24.90 4.40 -4.25
C GLY A 175 25.96 4.03 -3.21
N LEU A 176 26.87 4.93 -2.84
CA LEU A 176 27.82 4.72 -1.73
C LEU A 176 27.33 5.37 -0.44
N VAL A 177 27.40 4.64 0.65
CA VAL A 177 27.19 5.13 2.02
C VAL A 177 28.49 4.93 2.81
N THR A 178 29.04 6.00 3.37
CA THR A 178 30.21 5.93 4.26
C THR A 178 29.77 6.00 5.72
N LEU A 179 30.22 5.04 6.52
CA LEU A 179 29.94 4.99 7.95
C LEU A 179 31.04 5.66 8.78
N ALA A 180 30.72 6.05 10.02
CA ALA A 180 31.63 6.72 10.94
C ALA A 180 32.87 5.90 11.30
N ASN A 181 32.79 4.56 11.19
CA ASN A 181 33.92 3.65 11.39
C ASN A 181 34.80 3.49 10.14
N GLY A 182 34.51 4.22 9.05
CA GLY A 182 35.21 4.12 7.77
C GLY A 182 34.69 3.01 6.85
N GLU A 183 33.75 2.18 7.28
CA GLU A 183 33.13 1.15 6.43
C GLU A 183 32.34 1.84 5.31
N GLN A 184 32.54 1.38 4.07
CA GLN A 184 31.76 1.81 2.91
C GLN A 184 30.78 0.72 2.49
N ILE A 185 29.53 1.12 2.24
CA ILE A 185 28.45 0.24 1.83
C ILE A 185 27.97 0.68 0.45
N ARG A 186 27.98 -0.24 -0.51
CA ARG A 186 27.41 -0.01 -1.82
C ARG A 186 25.97 -0.52 -1.88
N ALA A 187 25.08 0.30 -2.43
CA ALA A 187 23.66 0.04 -2.59
C ALA A 187 23.19 0.45 -3.99
N ASP A 188 22.12 -0.17 -4.46
CA ASP A 188 21.44 0.19 -5.71
C ASP A 188 20.48 1.37 -5.51
N LEU A 189 20.00 1.56 -4.28
CA LEU A 189 19.15 2.67 -3.85
C LEU A 189 19.58 3.13 -2.46
N ILE A 190 19.71 4.43 -2.25
CA ILE A 190 19.88 5.04 -0.93
C ILE A 190 18.61 5.80 -0.56
N VAL A 191 18.02 5.44 0.59
CA VAL A 191 16.86 6.15 1.15
C VAL A 191 17.30 6.95 2.37
N GLY A 192 17.28 8.26 2.24
CA GLY A 192 17.50 9.22 3.31
C GLY A 192 16.25 9.39 4.18
N ALA A 193 16.25 8.72 5.33
CA ALA A 193 15.17 8.73 6.32
C ALA A 193 15.69 9.20 7.70
N ASP A 194 16.64 10.13 7.69
CA ASP A 194 17.37 10.60 8.86
C ASP A 194 16.79 11.89 9.49
N GLY A 195 15.62 12.30 9.00
CA GLY A 195 14.72 13.32 9.54
C GLY A 195 15.25 14.75 9.50
N VAL A 196 14.73 15.64 10.37
CA VAL A 196 14.88 17.09 10.17
C VAL A 196 16.31 17.60 10.29
N HIS A 197 17.24 16.82 10.83
CA HIS A 197 18.68 17.13 10.85
C HIS A 197 19.46 16.27 9.85
N SER A 198 18.83 15.95 8.72
CA SER A 198 19.34 15.04 7.72
C SER A 198 20.76 15.41 7.28
N ARG A 199 21.67 14.43 7.40
CA ARG A 199 22.99 14.42 6.76
C ARG A 199 22.88 13.93 5.32
N THR A 200 21.92 13.03 5.04
CA THR A 200 21.71 12.52 3.68
C THR A 200 21.27 13.59 2.71
N ARG A 201 20.60 14.65 3.20
CA ARG A 201 20.29 15.85 2.43
C ARG A 201 21.52 16.45 1.78
N ALA A 202 22.69 16.43 2.42
CA ALA A 202 23.91 16.98 1.86
C ALA A 202 24.36 16.25 0.57
N GLY A 203 23.86 15.04 0.32
CA GLY A 203 24.07 14.33 -0.93
C GLY A 203 23.26 14.86 -2.11
N LEU A 204 22.33 15.80 -1.89
CA LEU A 204 21.61 16.49 -2.96
C LEU A 204 22.28 17.84 -3.28
N PRO A 205 22.66 18.11 -4.54
CA PRO A 205 23.24 19.41 -4.92
C PRO A 205 22.34 20.61 -4.56
N CYS A 206 21.02 20.46 -4.64
CA CYS A 206 20.07 21.52 -4.32
C CYS A 206 19.92 21.80 -2.83
N ALA A 207 20.48 20.96 -1.96
CA ALA A 207 20.41 21.12 -0.51
C ALA A 207 21.60 21.89 0.07
N GLU A 208 22.56 22.28 -0.78
CA GLU A 208 23.69 23.11 -0.35
C GLU A 208 23.19 24.43 0.26
N GLY A 209 23.59 24.71 1.50
CA GLY A 209 23.21 25.92 2.21
C GLY A 209 21.81 25.90 2.88
N ILE A 210 21.00 24.85 2.67
CA ILE A 210 19.71 24.71 3.35
C ILE A 210 19.92 24.51 4.85
N LYS A 211 19.35 25.39 5.66
CA LYS A 211 19.42 25.35 7.13
C LYS A 211 18.04 25.11 7.72
N THR A 212 18.00 24.33 8.79
CA THR A 212 16.80 24.25 9.64
C THR A 212 16.61 25.56 10.36
N PHE A 213 15.38 26.06 10.41
CA PHE A 213 15.00 27.21 11.22
C PHE A 213 13.86 26.83 12.16
N GLY A 214 13.88 27.44 13.35
CA GLY A 214 12.80 27.26 14.33
C GLY A 214 11.56 28.05 13.93
N SER A 215 10.38 27.47 14.12
CA SER A 215 9.10 28.14 13.86
C SER A 215 8.74 29.17 14.94
N GLY A 216 9.66 29.50 15.85
CA GLY A 216 9.42 30.34 17.03
C GLY A 216 8.53 29.68 18.12
N LYS A 217 8.20 28.40 17.96
CA LYS A 217 7.29 27.66 18.87
C LYS A 217 7.95 26.40 19.38
N SER A 218 7.56 26.00 20.59
CA SER A 218 7.98 24.75 21.21
C SER A 218 6.78 23.97 21.70
N ALA A 219 6.85 22.64 21.65
CA ALA A 219 5.84 21.74 22.20
C ALA A 219 6.36 20.99 23.43
N PHE A 220 5.60 21.01 24.51
CA PHE A 220 5.77 20.11 25.66
C PHE A 220 4.95 18.86 25.43
N ARG A 221 5.53 17.69 25.68
CA ARG A 221 4.88 16.38 25.51
C ARG A 221 5.21 15.46 26.67
N PHE A 222 4.16 14.97 27.34
CA PHE A 222 4.33 13.96 28.39
C PHE A 222 3.03 13.14 28.57
N PRO A 223 3.15 11.82 28.77
CA PRO A 223 2.03 10.99 29.20
C PRO A 223 1.78 11.17 30.70
N ILE A 224 0.52 11.18 31.11
CA ILE A 224 0.10 11.07 32.52
C ILE A 224 -0.78 9.84 32.68
N ASP A 225 -0.63 9.12 33.78
CA ASP A 225 -1.54 8.05 34.17
C ASP A 225 -2.97 8.60 34.35
N ARG A 226 -3.94 8.00 33.66
CA ARG A 226 -5.31 8.52 33.65
C ARG A 226 -5.97 8.39 35.02
N LYS A 227 -5.67 7.34 35.79
CA LYS A 227 -6.25 7.13 37.12
C LYS A 227 -5.75 8.20 38.10
N ALA A 228 -4.46 8.54 38.05
CA ALA A 228 -3.88 9.66 38.79
C ALA A 228 -4.53 10.99 38.39
N ALA A 229 -4.72 11.23 37.09
CA ALA A 229 -5.36 12.45 36.60
C ALA A 229 -6.84 12.57 37.01
N LEU A 230 -7.57 11.46 37.14
CA LEU A 230 -8.95 11.41 37.65
C LEU A 230 -9.04 11.61 39.18
N ALA A 231 -8.00 11.19 39.91
CA ALA A 231 -7.97 11.26 41.37
C ALA A 231 -7.74 12.70 41.89
N ASP A 232 -7.01 13.54 41.14
CA ASP A 232 -6.75 14.94 41.50
C ASP A 232 -7.88 15.88 40.99
N PRO A 233 -8.60 16.59 41.88
CA PRO A 233 -9.65 17.54 41.51
C PRO A 233 -9.25 18.60 40.48
N ALA A 234 -7.98 19.04 40.46
CA ALA A 234 -7.50 20.06 39.53
C ALA A 234 -7.35 19.52 38.11
N THR A 235 -6.91 18.26 37.97
CA THR A 235 -6.70 17.59 36.67
C THR A 235 -7.92 16.79 36.20
N ARG A 236 -8.83 16.44 37.11
CA ARG A 236 -10.00 15.60 36.87
C ARG A 236 -10.84 16.07 35.71
N LYS A 237 -11.10 17.38 35.61
CA LYS A 237 -11.84 17.99 34.50
C LYS A 237 -11.19 17.77 33.12
N PHE A 238 -9.89 17.57 33.04
CA PHE A 238 -9.17 17.26 31.80
C PHE A 238 -9.16 15.76 31.48
N ALA A 239 -9.25 14.91 32.51
CA ALA A 239 -9.37 13.45 32.38
C ALA A 239 -10.82 12.96 32.13
N GLU A 240 -11.81 13.75 32.59
CA GLU A 240 -13.25 13.57 32.36
C GLU A 240 -13.73 14.30 31.09
N ASN A 241 -13.10 15.42 30.71
CA ASN A 241 -13.49 16.27 29.59
C ASN A 241 -12.30 16.72 28.72
N ARG A 242 -12.40 16.45 27.41
CA ARG A 242 -11.31 16.57 26.40
C ARG A 242 -10.97 18.03 26.04
N ARG A 243 -10.13 18.72 26.82
CA ARG A 243 -9.70 20.11 26.52
C ARG A 243 -8.19 20.27 26.74
N VAL A 244 -7.52 21.04 25.86
CA VAL A 244 -6.07 20.97 25.52
C VAL A 244 -5.81 19.75 24.62
N VAL A 245 -4.75 19.69 23.80
CA VAL A 245 -4.46 18.49 22.97
C VAL A 245 -4.07 17.37 23.92
N ILE A 246 -5.08 16.78 24.55
CA ILE A 246 -5.05 15.72 25.53
C ILE A 246 -5.86 14.61 24.93
N TYR A 247 -5.21 13.50 24.65
CA TYR A 247 -5.89 12.35 24.09
C TYR A 247 -5.31 11.05 24.63
N PRO A 248 -6.15 10.03 24.81
CA PRO A 248 -5.70 8.74 25.29
C PRO A 248 -5.09 7.90 24.16
N PRO A 249 -3.81 7.51 24.24
CA PRO A 249 -3.14 6.87 23.12
C PRO A 249 -3.05 5.33 23.19
N SER A 250 -3.33 4.75 24.36
CA SER A 250 -3.21 3.32 24.61
C SER A 250 -4.30 2.88 25.58
N TYR A 251 -5.19 1.99 25.16
CA TYR A 251 -6.25 1.34 25.98
C TYR A 251 -7.12 2.27 26.83
N ASN A 252 -7.14 3.57 26.53
CA ASN A 252 -7.72 4.61 27.38
C ASN A 252 -7.11 4.70 28.80
N GLU A 253 -5.88 4.24 28.99
CA GLU A 253 -5.17 4.18 30.27
C GLU A 253 -4.18 5.34 30.49
N LEU A 254 -3.66 5.91 29.39
CA LEU A 254 -2.75 7.06 29.40
C LEU A 254 -3.48 8.32 28.89
N LEU A 255 -3.04 9.51 29.31
CA LEU A 255 -3.43 10.79 28.72
C LEU A 255 -2.18 11.49 28.17
N ASN A 256 -2.11 11.73 26.86
CA ASN A 256 -1.00 12.43 26.22
C ASN A 256 -1.30 13.93 26.15
N PHE A 257 -0.50 14.76 26.81
CA PHE A 257 -0.62 16.22 26.77
C PHE A 257 0.32 16.81 25.72
N VAL A 258 -0.19 17.69 24.84
CA VAL A 258 0.62 18.54 23.96
C VAL A 258 0.31 20.01 24.24
N CYS A 259 1.27 20.72 24.85
CA CYS A 259 1.16 22.16 25.11
C CYS A 259 2.15 22.89 24.21
N ILE A 260 1.67 23.79 23.34
CA ILE A 260 2.54 24.62 22.47
C ILE A 260 2.76 25.97 23.17
N HIS A 261 4.01 26.39 23.33
CA HIS A 261 4.40 27.59 24.08
C HIS A 261 5.44 28.43 23.29
N PRO A 262 5.44 29.76 23.41
CA PRO A 262 6.53 30.61 22.93
C PRO A 262 7.81 30.31 23.74
N THR A 263 8.91 29.95 23.09
CA THR A 263 10.16 29.44 23.67
C THR A 263 10.44 29.84 25.13
N ALA A 264 10.42 28.87 26.06
CA ALA A 264 10.85 29.06 27.46
C ALA A 264 11.78 27.93 27.88
N GLY A 265 12.94 28.30 28.43
CA GLY A 265 13.89 27.36 29.03
C GLY A 265 13.28 26.75 30.30
N SER A 266 12.91 25.48 30.23
CA SER A 266 12.48 24.69 31.39
C SER A 266 13.55 23.64 31.66
N GLU A 267 14.10 23.62 32.88
CA GLU A 267 15.09 22.64 33.31
C GLU A 267 14.49 21.25 33.63
N THR A 268 13.16 21.13 33.68
CA THR A 268 12.45 19.94 34.19
C THR A 268 11.55 19.22 33.18
N LEU A 269 11.15 19.86 32.07
CA LEU A 269 10.26 19.27 31.07
C LEU A 269 10.94 19.17 29.69
N LYS A 270 10.69 18.07 28.96
CA LYS A 270 11.20 17.92 27.58
C LYS A 270 10.50 18.91 26.64
N VAL A 271 11.27 19.88 26.16
CA VAL A 271 10.86 20.90 25.20
C VAL A 271 11.24 20.47 23.79
N TRP A 272 10.28 20.45 22.87
CA TRP A 272 10.50 20.13 21.47
C TRP A 272 10.37 21.40 20.65
N GLU A 273 11.48 21.94 20.16
CA GLU A 273 11.46 23.04 19.19
C GLU A 273 10.86 22.54 17.88
N LEU A 274 9.95 23.33 17.30
CA LEU A 274 9.33 23.01 16.03
C LEU A 274 10.25 23.52 14.93
N LEU A 275 10.90 22.61 14.22
CA LEU A 275 11.85 22.93 13.15
C LEU A 275 11.20 22.77 11.78
N ASP A 276 11.62 23.62 10.85
CA ASP A 276 11.20 23.62 9.45
C ASP A 276 12.42 23.88 8.55
N ILE A 277 12.26 23.67 7.25
CA ILE A 277 13.24 23.97 6.20
C ILE A 277 12.56 24.69 5.04
N GLU A 278 13.33 25.41 4.25
CA GLU A 278 12.85 25.86 2.94
C GLU A 278 12.61 24.65 2.04
N SER A 279 11.57 24.72 1.20
CA SER A 279 11.21 23.63 0.30
C SER A 279 12.37 23.31 -0.65
N LEU A 280 12.84 22.06 -0.62
CA LEU A 280 13.90 21.59 -1.49
C LEU A 280 13.44 21.58 -2.95
N GLN A 281 14.30 21.99 -3.88
CA GLN A 281 13.97 21.96 -5.31
C GLN A 281 13.72 20.54 -5.84
N THR A 282 14.44 19.55 -5.32
CA THR A 282 14.25 18.13 -5.60
C THR A 282 14.55 17.30 -4.35
N TRP A 283 13.97 16.12 -4.25
CA TRP A 283 14.20 15.12 -3.21
C TRP A 283 15.06 13.95 -3.71
N THR A 284 15.46 13.97 -4.97
CA THR A 284 16.14 12.85 -5.63
C THR A 284 17.37 13.29 -6.40
N ASP A 285 18.43 12.49 -6.36
CA ASP A 285 19.57 12.61 -7.27
C ASP A 285 20.17 11.24 -7.51
N GLY A 286 20.31 10.84 -8.78
CA GLY A 286 20.77 9.50 -9.15
C GLY A 286 20.00 8.38 -8.43
N ARG A 287 20.69 7.69 -7.52
CA ARG A 287 20.19 6.59 -6.69
C ARG A 287 19.85 7.01 -5.26
N LEU A 288 19.92 8.30 -4.93
CA LEU A 288 19.56 8.86 -3.62
C LEU A 288 18.13 9.44 -3.67
N VAL A 289 17.33 9.12 -2.66
CA VAL A 289 16.02 9.73 -2.41
C VAL A 289 15.83 10.09 -0.95
N LEU A 290 15.21 11.22 -0.67
CA LEU A 290 14.82 11.64 0.67
C LEU A 290 13.33 11.37 0.93
N ILE A 291 12.98 10.97 2.15
CA ILE A 291 11.59 10.76 2.59
C ILE A 291 11.32 11.37 3.96
N GLY A 292 10.04 11.61 4.27
CA GLY A 292 9.61 12.16 5.55
C GLY A 292 10.31 13.47 5.91
N ASP A 293 10.60 13.67 7.19
CA ASP A 293 11.28 14.85 7.73
C ASP A 293 12.63 15.22 7.07
N ALA A 294 13.29 14.28 6.37
CA ALA A 294 14.51 14.59 5.62
C ALA A 294 14.18 15.41 4.35
N ALA A 295 13.03 15.17 3.73
CA ALA A 295 12.55 15.86 2.54
C ALA A 295 11.59 17.01 2.85
N HIS A 296 10.62 16.79 3.75
CA HIS A 296 9.49 17.69 4.00
C HIS A 296 9.06 17.66 5.48
N PRO A 297 9.83 18.30 6.40
CA PRO A 297 9.51 18.28 7.82
C PRO A 297 8.19 18.99 8.15
N PHE A 298 7.45 18.42 9.10
CA PHE A 298 6.18 18.97 9.58
C PHE A 298 6.24 19.40 11.04
N THR A 299 5.41 20.39 11.39
CA THR A 299 5.06 20.60 12.79
C THR A 299 4.34 19.36 13.36
N PRO A 300 4.41 19.10 14.68
CA PRO A 300 4.27 17.75 15.24
C PRO A 300 2.87 17.10 15.18
N ARG A 301 1.91 17.77 14.52
CA ARG A 301 0.52 17.33 14.42
C ARG A 301 0.30 16.36 13.24
N GLN A 302 1.15 16.34 12.21
CA GLN A 302 0.85 15.64 10.94
C GLN A 302 2.01 14.85 10.28
N ASP A 303 3.21 14.86 10.87
CA ASP A 303 4.43 14.24 10.33
C ASP A 303 4.30 12.74 10.00
N ALA A 304 3.63 11.97 10.85
CA ALA A 304 3.58 10.52 10.73
C ALA A 304 2.84 10.03 9.47
N GLY A 305 1.82 10.73 8.97
CA GLY A 305 1.02 10.24 7.84
C GLY A 305 1.76 10.30 6.51
N GLN A 306 2.43 11.43 6.25
CA GLN A 306 3.09 11.72 4.97
C GLN A 306 4.29 10.81 4.72
N THR A 307 5.02 10.48 5.77
CA THR A 307 6.08 9.49 5.72
C THR A 307 5.58 8.10 5.29
N ILE A 308 4.38 7.67 5.72
CA ILE A 308 3.80 6.38 5.29
C ILE A 308 3.50 6.42 3.80
N GLU A 309 2.89 7.50 3.33
CA GLU A 309 2.62 7.71 1.91
C GLU A 309 3.91 7.65 1.07
N ASP A 310 4.99 8.29 1.53
CA ASP A 310 6.26 8.25 0.80
C ASP A 310 6.77 6.83 0.60
N THR A 311 6.76 6.03 1.67
CA THR A 311 7.24 4.64 1.63
C THR A 311 6.39 3.77 0.73
N VAL A 312 5.09 4.05 0.67
CA VAL A 312 4.14 3.36 -0.21
C VAL A 312 4.37 3.72 -1.67
N CYS A 313 4.50 5.02 -1.96
CA CYS A 313 4.73 5.50 -3.31
C CYS A 313 6.05 4.95 -3.87
N LEU A 314 7.13 4.98 -3.08
CA LEU A 314 8.44 4.44 -3.48
C LEU A 314 8.36 2.99 -3.95
N ALA A 315 7.67 2.14 -3.21
CA ALA A 315 7.58 0.73 -3.59
C ALA A 315 6.59 0.45 -4.71
N VAL A 316 5.57 1.30 -4.87
CA VAL A 316 4.74 1.25 -6.06
C VAL A 316 5.58 1.55 -7.30
N VAL A 317 6.40 2.61 -7.28
CA VAL A 317 7.21 2.99 -8.45
C VAL A 317 8.46 2.11 -8.63
N LEU A 318 8.88 1.38 -7.59
CA LEU A 318 9.96 0.40 -7.60
C LEU A 318 9.43 -1.00 -7.25
N PRO A 319 8.61 -1.66 -8.09
CA PRO A 319 8.19 -3.04 -7.82
C PRO A 319 9.39 -4.01 -7.93
N LEU A 320 9.22 -5.24 -7.43
CA LEU A 320 10.18 -6.32 -7.66
C LEU A 320 10.46 -6.49 -9.17
N GLY A 321 11.73 -6.66 -9.52
CA GLY A 321 12.18 -6.79 -10.91
C GLY A 321 12.45 -5.46 -11.63
N THR A 322 12.36 -4.34 -10.92
CA THR A 322 12.84 -3.04 -11.45
C THR A 322 14.32 -3.13 -11.75
N ALA A 323 14.72 -2.74 -12.96
CA ALA A 323 16.13 -2.74 -13.35
C ALA A 323 16.86 -1.56 -12.67
N VAL A 324 18.11 -1.78 -12.26
CA VAL A 324 18.89 -0.80 -11.48
C VAL A 324 19.11 0.51 -12.25
N ASP A 325 19.20 0.44 -13.57
CA ASP A 325 19.32 1.60 -14.47
C ASP A 325 18.02 2.42 -14.58
N GLU A 326 16.86 1.82 -14.28
CA GLU A 326 15.59 2.55 -14.23
C GLU A 326 15.41 3.33 -12.91
N ILE A 327 16.15 3.02 -11.85
CA ILE A 327 15.97 3.61 -10.51
C ILE A 327 15.89 5.14 -10.55
N PRO A 328 16.83 5.87 -11.18
CA PRO A 328 16.76 7.34 -11.21
C PRO A 328 15.49 7.88 -11.86
N GLU A 329 14.98 7.23 -12.91
CA GLU A 329 13.74 7.62 -13.56
C GLU A 329 12.51 7.30 -12.68
N ARG A 330 12.52 6.15 -11.99
CA ARG A 330 11.45 5.78 -11.03
C ARG A 330 11.41 6.72 -9.84
N LEU A 331 12.56 7.17 -9.33
CA LEU A 331 12.62 8.14 -8.23
C LEU A 331 12.03 9.50 -8.62
N ARG A 332 12.21 9.93 -9.87
CA ARG A 332 11.52 11.13 -10.39
C ARG A 332 10.00 10.96 -10.46
N LEU A 333 9.49 9.74 -10.67
CA LEU A 333 8.05 9.48 -10.58
C LEU A 333 7.55 9.59 -9.14
N TYR A 334 8.29 9.01 -8.19
CA TYR A 334 8.01 9.17 -6.76
C TYR A 334 7.91 10.65 -6.38
N GLU A 335 8.93 11.44 -6.73
CA GLU A 335 8.94 12.87 -6.47
C GLU A 335 7.74 13.55 -7.13
N LYS A 336 7.50 13.30 -8.42
CA LYS A 336 6.36 13.89 -9.13
C LYS A 336 5.02 13.61 -8.45
N TYR A 337 4.80 12.41 -7.93
CA TYR A 337 3.53 12.03 -7.32
C TYR A 337 3.37 12.58 -5.89
N ARG A 338 4.49 12.75 -5.17
CA ARG A 338 4.48 13.14 -3.76
C ARG A 338 4.74 14.62 -3.51
N TYR A 339 5.51 15.28 -4.37
CA TYR A 339 6.02 16.62 -4.13
C TYR A 339 4.91 17.65 -3.92
N GLU A 340 3.94 17.72 -4.83
CA GLU A 340 2.82 18.66 -4.72
C GLU A 340 1.96 18.37 -3.49
N HIS A 341 1.63 17.09 -3.26
CA HIS A 341 0.78 16.67 -2.16
C HIS A 341 1.39 16.99 -0.79
N ALA A 342 2.62 16.53 -0.54
CA ALA A 342 3.29 16.75 0.73
C ALA A 342 3.60 18.24 0.95
N SER A 343 3.98 18.99 -0.09
CA SER A 343 4.22 20.43 0.01
C SER A 343 2.94 21.20 0.38
N ARG A 344 1.79 20.82 -0.19
CA ARG A 344 0.50 21.42 0.18
C ARG A 344 0.10 21.08 1.60
N VAL A 345 0.28 19.82 2.03
CA VAL A 345 0.06 19.42 3.43
C VAL A 345 1.02 20.18 4.38
N GLN A 346 2.26 20.42 3.96
CA GLN A 346 3.26 21.15 4.74
C GLN A 346 2.85 22.61 4.90
N GLU A 347 2.36 23.25 3.85
CA GLU A 347 1.85 24.62 3.92
C GLU A 347 0.62 24.73 4.83
N TYR A 348 -0.31 23.77 4.78
CA TYR A 348 -1.41 23.72 5.74
C TYR A 348 -0.90 23.57 7.19
N SER A 349 0.17 22.80 7.40
CA SER A 349 0.84 22.67 8.71
C SER A 349 1.45 24.00 9.18
N ARG A 350 2.06 24.77 8.26
CA ARG A 350 2.60 26.12 8.53
C ARG A 350 1.49 27.11 8.88
N ILE A 351 0.40 27.13 8.11
CA ILE A 351 -0.78 27.97 8.38
C ILE A 351 -1.39 27.61 9.74
N ALA A 352 -1.57 26.32 10.04
CA ALA A 352 -2.06 25.84 11.33
C ALA A 352 -1.12 26.18 12.50
N GLY A 353 0.16 26.43 12.19
CA GLY A 353 1.20 26.82 13.12
C GLY A 353 1.32 28.33 13.33
N ARG A 354 0.54 29.19 12.66
CA ARG A 354 0.56 30.67 12.87
C ARG A 354 -0.12 31.09 14.17
N ASP A 355 0.13 32.31 14.61
CA ASP A 355 -0.62 32.89 15.73
C ASP A 355 -2.03 33.29 15.30
N LEU A 356 -2.96 33.31 16.26
CA LEU A 356 -4.36 33.65 15.98
C LEU A 356 -4.44 35.11 15.50
N GLY A 357 -4.93 35.32 14.27
CA GLY A 357 -5.02 36.63 13.63
C GLY A 357 -4.00 36.87 12.52
N ASP A 358 -2.98 36.02 12.40
CA ASP A 358 -1.96 36.13 11.35
C ASP A 358 -2.40 35.45 10.05
N GLY A 359 -2.99 36.26 9.17
CA GLY A 359 -3.40 35.84 7.82
C GLY A 359 -4.78 35.17 7.77
N PRO A 360 -5.17 34.65 6.59
CA PRO A 360 -6.49 34.04 6.42
C PRO A 360 -6.62 32.75 7.25
N PRO A 361 -7.83 32.45 7.77
CA PRO A 361 -8.06 31.26 8.56
C PRO A 361 -7.88 29.98 7.74
N LEU A 362 -7.36 28.94 8.38
CA LEU A 362 -7.26 27.61 7.79
C LEU A 362 -8.65 27.05 7.48
N ASN A 363 -8.89 26.69 6.21
CA ASN A 363 -10.08 25.92 5.85
C ASN A 363 -9.89 24.45 6.23
N VAL A 364 -10.33 24.09 7.43
CA VAL A 364 -10.16 22.73 7.98
C VAL A 364 -10.88 21.68 7.14
N ASN A 365 -12.04 21.99 6.55
CA ASN A 365 -12.78 21.04 5.73
C ASN A 365 -12.07 20.76 4.41
N GLU A 366 -11.51 21.77 3.77
CA GLU A 366 -10.70 21.61 2.56
C GLU A 366 -9.43 20.80 2.86
N TYR A 367 -8.75 21.10 3.97
CA TYR A 367 -7.59 20.32 4.42
C TYR A 367 -7.93 18.84 4.63
N ILE A 368 -9.02 18.56 5.37
CA ILE A 368 -9.48 17.19 5.64
C ILE A 368 -9.85 16.49 4.35
N GLY A 369 -10.61 17.13 3.46
CA GLY A 369 -11.01 16.56 2.18
C GLY A 369 -9.81 16.26 1.27
N TYR A 370 -8.83 17.17 1.24
CA TYR A 370 -7.62 17.01 0.44
C TYR A 370 -6.70 15.90 0.99
N ASN A 371 -6.31 15.97 2.26
CA ASN A 371 -5.36 15.04 2.86
C ASN A 371 -6.00 13.66 3.11
N PHE A 372 -7.19 13.59 3.73
CA PHE A 372 -7.80 12.31 4.10
C PHE A 372 -8.56 11.65 2.94
N GLY A 373 -8.89 12.42 1.89
CA GLY A 373 -9.45 11.88 0.64
C GLY A 373 -8.39 11.31 -0.30
N HIS A 374 -7.11 11.56 -0.04
CA HIS A 374 -6.01 11.01 -0.83
C HIS A 374 -5.65 9.60 -0.38
N TYR A 375 -5.54 8.67 -1.33
CA TYR A 375 -5.07 7.31 -1.08
C TYR A 375 -3.88 6.98 -1.97
N GLU A 376 -2.68 7.14 -1.41
CA GLU A 376 -1.41 7.14 -2.14
C GLU A 376 -1.17 5.86 -2.96
N TRP A 377 -1.56 4.70 -2.45
CA TRP A 377 -1.41 3.44 -3.18
C TRP A 377 -2.15 3.46 -4.51
N ASP A 378 -3.42 3.88 -4.51
CA ASP A 378 -4.23 3.92 -5.73
C ASP A 378 -3.75 5.00 -6.68
N HIS A 379 -3.37 6.18 -6.15
CA HIS A 379 -2.85 7.29 -6.92
C HIS A 379 -1.57 6.91 -7.67
N SER A 380 -0.51 6.52 -6.94
CA SER A 380 0.78 6.16 -7.51
C SER A 380 0.67 4.95 -8.45
N THR A 381 -0.19 3.96 -8.14
CA THR A 381 -0.41 2.80 -9.01
C THR A 381 -1.01 3.21 -10.35
N GLN A 382 -2.01 4.09 -10.34
CA GLN A 382 -2.64 4.57 -11.56
C GLN A 382 -1.69 5.42 -12.40
N GLU A 383 -0.95 6.33 -11.78
CA GLU A 383 0.02 7.15 -12.49
C GLU A 383 1.18 6.34 -13.05
N LEU A 384 1.69 5.36 -12.29
CA LEU A 384 2.69 4.42 -12.79
C LEU A 384 2.18 3.64 -14.00
N ARG A 385 0.93 3.14 -13.96
CA ARG A 385 0.32 2.45 -15.12
C ARG A 385 0.28 3.35 -16.34
N LYS A 386 -0.14 4.61 -16.19
CA LYS A 386 -0.14 5.61 -17.28
C LYS A 386 1.26 5.80 -17.84
N TRP A 387 2.27 5.92 -16.98
CA TRP A 387 3.67 6.06 -17.39
C TRP A 387 4.17 4.81 -18.15
N ILE A 388 3.89 3.61 -17.64
CA ILE A 388 4.26 2.34 -18.31
C ILE A 388 3.59 2.24 -19.69
N TRP A 389 2.29 2.55 -19.79
CA TRP A 389 1.56 2.54 -21.06
C TRP A 389 2.08 3.57 -22.06
N LYS A 390 2.53 4.74 -21.59
CA LYS A 390 3.12 5.75 -22.46
C LYS A 390 4.47 5.29 -23.04
N ARG A 391 5.29 4.61 -22.23
CA ARG A 391 6.59 4.07 -22.66
C ARG A 391 6.44 2.86 -23.58
N ASN A 392 5.37 2.10 -23.39
CA ASN A 392 5.03 0.92 -24.16
C ASN A 392 3.62 1.07 -24.77
N PRO A 393 3.44 1.86 -25.84
CA PRO A 393 2.12 2.07 -26.45
C PRO A 393 1.50 0.78 -27.03
N ASN A 394 2.33 -0.26 -27.22
CA ASN A 394 1.91 -1.60 -27.62
C ASN A 394 1.75 -2.57 -26.44
N LEU A 395 1.77 -2.11 -25.18
CA LEU A 395 1.48 -2.95 -24.02
C LEU A 395 0.02 -3.43 -24.11
N GLY A 396 -0.19 -4.62 -24.68
CA GLY A 396 -1.50 -5.16 -25.08
C GLY A 396 -1.59 -5.62 -26.54
N ARG A 397 -0.67 -5.20 -27.42
CA ARG A 397 -0.44 -5.73 -28.78
C ARG A 397 0.94 -6.39 -28.82
N HIS A 398 1.03 -7.61 -28.30
CA HIS A 398 2.24 -8.41 -28.44
C HIS A 398 2.23 -9.14 -29.79
N ASP A 399 3.35 -9.10 -30.50
CA ASP A 399 3.69 -10.13 -31.49
C ASP A 399 3.91 -11.43 -30.71
N GLY A 400 2.85 -12.24 -30.60
CA GLY A 400 2.81 -13.44 -29.76
C GLY A 400 3.58 -14.62 -30.34
N THR A 401 4.21 -14.48 -31.51
CA THR A 401 4.80 -15.60 -32.27
C THR A 401 5.94 -16.32 -31.53
N SER A 402 6.70 -15.63 -30.67
CA SER A 402 7.82 -16.19 -29.91
C SER A 402 7.54 -16.46 -28.42
N SER A 403 6.35 -16.14 -27.91
CA SER A 403 6.03 -16.25 -26.48
C SER A 403 5.75 -17.69 -26.06
N THR A 404 6.31 -18.14 -24.92
CA THR A 404 6.09 -19.50 -24.36
C THR A 404 4.96 -19.53 -23.34
N PHE A 405 4.17 -20.60 -23.28
CA PHE A 405 3.14 -20.80 -22.25
C PHE A 405 3.29 -22.14 -21.52
N THR A 406 2.75 -22.23 -20.30
CA THR A 406 2.50 -23.51 -19.61
C THR A 406 1.08 -23.51 -19.05
N THR A 407 0.26 -24.46 -19.47
CA THR A 407 -1.12 -24.63 -18.99
C THR A 407 -1.26 -25.98 -18.31
N ALA A 408 -1.56 -25.99 -17.01
CA ALA A 408 -2.07 -27.16 -16.32
C ALA A 408 -3.60 -27.09 -16.36
N SER A 409 -4.26 -28.10 -16.91
CA SER A 409 -5.72 -28.13 -17.04
C SER A 409 -6.29 -29.45 -16.58
N VAL A 410 -7.40 -29.37 -15.84
CA VAL A 410 -8.19 -30.53 -15.45
C VAL A 410 -9.59 -30.37 -16.03
N LYS A 411 -9.93 -31.23 -16.99
CA LYS A 411 -11.26 -31.39 -17.56
C LYS A 411 -12.01 -32.44 -16.74
N PHE A 412 -13.22 -32.13 -16.35
CA PHE A 412 -14.03 -32.95 -15.48
C PHE A 412 -15.51 -32.92 -15.87
N LYS A 413 -16.25 -33.88 -15.32
CA LYS A 413 -17.68 -34.09 -15.52
C LYS A 413 -18.41 -33.83 -14.21
N MET A 414 -19.54 -33.14 -14.30
CA MET A 414 -20.37 -32.82 -13.13
C MET A 414 -21.85 -32.60 -13.48
N SER A 415 -22.66 -32.24 -12.48
CA SER A 415 -24.08 -31.91 -12.66
C SER A 415 -24.30 -30.73 -13.61
N ARG A 416 -25.07 -30.97 -14.68
CA ARG A 416 -25.49 -29.91 -15.62
C ARG A 416 -26.32 -28.84 -14.90
N THR A 417 -27.23 -29.25 -14.03
CA THR A 417 -28.15 -28.34 -13.33
C THR A 417 -27.40 -27.37 -12.41
N LEU A 418 -26.33 -27.82 -11.74
CA LEU A 418 -25.51 -26.94 -10.92
C LEU A 418 -24.75 -25.91 -11.76
N LEU A 419 -24.13 -26.34 -12.87
CA LEU A 419 -23.43 -25.42 -13.78
C LEU A 419 -24.38 -24.44 -14.48
N GLN A 420 -25.62 -24.85 -14.75
CA GLN A 420 -26.62 -23.98 -15.37
C GLN A 420 -26.97 -22.76 -14.50
N ASN A 421 -26.83 -22.87 -13.17
CA ASN A 421 -27.04 -21.74 -12.26
C ASN A 421 -26.00 -20.63 -12.43
N LEU A 422 -24.88 -20.88 -13.14
CA LEU A 422 -23.87 -19.88 -13.46
C LEU A 422 -24.19 -19.09 -14.74
N PHE A 423 -25.25 -19.46 -15.47
CA PHE A 423 -25.63 -18.76 -16.67
C PHE A 423 -26.32 -17.43 -16.36
N PRO A 424 -25.90 -16.33 -17.01
CA PRO A 424 -26.35 -14.98 -16.64
C PRO A 424 -27.77 -14.70 -17.13
N THR A 425 -28.23 -15.37 -18.19
CA THR A 425 -29.56 -15.16 -18.78
C THR A 425 -30.14 -16.46 -19.34
N PRO A 426 -31.48 -16.54 -19.53
CA PRO A 426 -32.13 -17.71 -20.15
C PRO A 426 -31.73 -18.01 -21.60
N ALA A 427 -31.00 -17.09 -22.24
CA ALA A 427 -30.45 -17.26 -23.58
C ALA A 427 -29.28 -18.26 -23.61
N PHE A 428 -28.63 -18.50 -22.47
CA PHE A 428 -27.59 -19.53 -22.34
C PHE A 428 -28.21 -20.85 -21.91
N ARG A 429 -27.90 -21.91 -22.64
CA ARG A 429 -28.35 -23.28 -22.37
C ARG A 429 -27.26 -24.27 -22.72
N PHE A 430 -27.35 -25.48 -22.22
CA PHE A 430 -26.48 -26.55 -22.72
C PHE A 430 -27.05 -27.10 -24.03
N LYS A 431 -26.18 -27.37 -25.00
CA LYS A 431 -26.57 -28.00 -26.28
C LYS A 431 -27.14 -29.41 -26.10
N SER A 432 -26.60 -30.16 -25.14
CA SER A 432 -27.03 -31.53 -24.85
C SER A 432 -28.11 -31.56 -23.78
N PRO A 433 -29.17 -32.40 -23.93
CA PRO A 433 -30.18 -32.60 -22.91
C PRO A 433 -29.71 -33.52 -21.75
N ALA A 434 -28.45 -33.97 -21.76
CA ALA A 434 -27.89 -34.84 -20.72
C ALA A 434 -28.00 -34.22 -19.31
N THR A 435 -27.97 -35.07 -18.28
CA THR A 435 -27.97 -34.63 -16.87
C THR A 435 -26.58 -34.17 -16.39
N VAL A 436 -25.55 -34.42 -17.19
CA VAL A 436 -24.15 -34.15 -16.92
C VAL A 436 -23.57 -33.20 -17.95
N ALA A 437 -22.64 -32.35 -17.50
CA ALA A 437 -21.92 -31.41 -18.34
C ALA A 437 -20.42 -31.49 -18.06
N TYR A 438 -19.63 -30.94 -18.99
CA TYR A 438 -18.17 -30.92 -18.91
C TYR A 438 -17.70 -29.51 -18.62
N ALA A 439 -16.72 -29.40 -17.73
CA ALA A 439 -16.03 -28.16 -17.45
C ALA A 439 -14.53 -28.40 -17.32
N THR A 440 -13.75 -27.33 -17.42
CA THR A 440 -12.29 -27.37 -17.26
C THR A 440 -11.84 -26.27 -16.31
N PHE A 441 -10.96 -26.65 -15.38
CA PHE A 441 -10.14 -25.71 -14.60
C PHE A 441 -8.73 -25.68 -15.21
N PRO A 442 -8.36 -24.62 -15.94
CA PRO A 442 -6.98 -24.36 -16.29
C PRO A 442 -6.34 -23.36 -15.33
N VAL A 443 -5.09 -23.64 -14.95
CA VAL A 443 -4.12 -22.67 -14.49
C VAL A 443 -3.11 -22.51 -15.61
N THR A 444 -2.98 -21.29 -16.11
CA THR A 444 -2.00 -20.99 -17.14
C THR A 444 -1.01 -19.97 -16.62
N THR A 445 0.26 -20.32 -16.73
CA THR A 445 1.39 -19.46 -16.37
C THR A 445 2.01 -18.89 -17.63
N LEU A 446 2.04 -17.57 -17.65
CA LEU A 446 2.50 -16.71 -18.71
C LEU A 446 3.37 -15.58 -18.10
N ALA A 447 3.26 -14.32 -18.57
CA ALA A 447 3.78 -13.15 -17.85
C ALA A 447 3.12 -13.01 -16.49
N TYR A 448 1.83 -13.32 -16.49
CA TYR A 448 0.97 -13.44 -15.35
C TYR A 448 0.46 -14.87 -15.23
N SER A 449 -0.08 -15.21 -14.07
CA SER A 449 -0.85 -16.44 -13.92
C SER A 449 -2.34 -16.11 -13.97
N HIS A 450 -3.11 -16.93 -14.66
CA HIS A 450 -4.57 -16.87 -14.56
C HIS A 450 -5.18 -18.24 -14.32
N PHE A 451 -6.31 -18.22 -13.63
CA PHE A 451 -7.15 -19.37 -13.34
C PHE A 451 -8.56 -19.09 -13.87
N GLY A 452 -9.21 -20.09 -14.45
CA GLY A 452 -10.59 -19.92 -14.91
C GLY A 452 -11.45 -21.16 -14.68
N LEU A 453 -12.76 -20.99 -14.84
CA LEU A 453 -13.71 -22.08 -14.98
C LEU A 453 -14.33 -21.98 -16.36
N TYR A 454 -14.13 -23.01 -17.19
CA TYR A 454 -14.64 -23.05 -18.56
C TYR A 454 -15.73 -24.11 -18.65
N ILE A 455 -16.94 -23.72 -19.03
CA ILE A 455 -18.10 -24.62 -19.17
C ILE A 455 -18.31 -24.90 -20.67
N HIS A 456 -18.20 -26.16 -21.06
CA HIS A 456 -18.21 -26.55 -22.48
C HIS A 456 -19.62 -26.83 -23.03
N ALA A 457 -19.75 -26.80 -24.36
CA ALA A 457 -20.99 -27.13 -25.08
C ALA A 457 -22.20 -26.26 -24.66
N VAL A 458 -21.94 -24.96 -24.46
CA VAL A 458 -22.96 -23.95 -24.13
C VAL A 458 -23.48 -23.32 -25.41
N GLN A 459 -24.79 -23.39 -25.58
CA GLN A 459 -25.54 -22.74 -26.63
C GLN A 459 -26.00 -21.36 -26.14
N TYR A 460 -25.79 -20.33 -26.95
CA TYR A 460 -26.32 -18.99 -26.75
C TYR A 460 -27.31 -18.64 -27.86
N MET A 461 -28.52 -18.24 -27.47
CA MET A 461 -29.55 -17.74 -28.40
C MET A 461 -29.42 -16.24 -28.62
N LYS A 462 -29.10 -15.84 -29.85
CA LYS A 462 -29.14 -14.44 -30.27
C LYS A 462 -30.58 -13.94 -30.33
N LYS A 463 -30.76 -12.62 -30.32
CA LYS A 463 -32.08 -11.99 -30.44
C LYS A 463 -32.77 -12.26 -31.77
N ASN A 464 -32.01 -12.51 -32.82
CA ASN A 464 -32.51 -12.84 -34.16
C ASN A 464 -32.87 -14.34 -34.31
N GLY A 465 -32.76 -15.15 -33.25
CA GLY A 465 -33.05 -16.59 -33.26
C GLY A 465 -31.88 -17.48 -33.72
N GLU A 466 -30.74 -16.91 -34.10
CA GLU A 466 -29.55 -17.67 -34.46
C GLU A 466 -28.85 -18.22 -33.21
N GLU A 467 -28.27 -19.41 -33.33
CA GLU A 467 -27.59 -20.10 -32.23
C GLU A 467 -26.07 -20.03 -32.37
N ILE A 468 -25.37 -19.78 -31.27
CA ILE A 468 -23.91 -19.95 -31.18
C ILE A 468 -23.63 -21.07 -30.19
N VAL A 469 -22.77 -22.03 -30.56
CA VAL A 469 -22.30 -23.06 -29.62
C VAL A 469 -20.84 -22.81 -29.26
N GLY A 470 -20.57 -22.60 -27.98
CA GLY A 470 -19.22 -22.29 -27.50
C GLY A 470 -18.94 -22.77 -26.08
N THR A 471 -17.76 -22.44 -25.59
CA THR A 471 -17.40 -22.57 -24.18
C THR A 471 -17.72 -21.27 -23.45
N PHE A 472 -18.48 -21.33 -22.37
CA PHE A 472 -18.79 -20.19 -21.52
C PHE A 472 -17.76 -20.04 -20.39
N LEU A 473 -17.25 -18.82 -20.19
CA LEU A 473 -16.28 -18.48 -19.15
C LEU A 473 -16.96 -17.67 -18.04
N PRO A 474 -17.54 -18.31 -17.01
CA PRO A 474 -18.17 -17.61 -15.88
C PRO A 474 -17.17 -16.96 -14.92
N ILE A 475 -15.96 -17.52 -14.77
CA ILE A 475 -14.98 -17.08 -13.77
C ILE A 475 -13.61 -17.03 -14.42
N LEU A 476 -12.94 -15.88 -14.27
CA LEU A 476 -11.54 -15.69 -14.62
C LEU A 476 -10.88 -14.86 -13.52
N PHE A 477 -9.84 -15.41 -12.91
CA PHE A 477 -8.95 -14.68 -12.02
C PHE A 477 -7.63 -14.47 -12.73
N GLU A 478 -7.18 -13.23 -12.79
CA GLU A 478 -5.90 -12.85 -13.38
C GLU A 478 -5.04 -12.18 -12.31
N ASP A 479 -3.82 -12.68 -12.12
CA ASP A 479 -2.82 -12.02 -11.30
C ASP A 479 -2.03 -11.02 -12.16
N LEU A 480 -2.52 -9.79 -12.24
CA LEU A 480 -1.88 -8.72 -13.01
C LEU A 480 -0.69 -8.07 -12.28
N SER A 481 -0.18 -8.66 -11.19
CA SER A 481 1.07 -8.20 -10.59
C SER A 481 2.21 -8.41 -11.58
N PHE A 482 2.90 -7.32 -11.95
CA PHE A 482 3.96 -7.36 -12.95
C PHE A 482 5.10 -8.25 -12.44
N ARG A 483 5.26 -9.43 -13.03
CA ARG A 483 6.56 -10.12 -13.08
C ARG A 483 7.18 -9.80 -14.44
N THR A 484 8.44 -9.36 -14.46
CA THR A 484 9.24 -9.23 -15.68
C THR A 484 9.47 -10.60 -16.32
N SER A 485 8.45 -11.08 -17.02
CA SER A 485 8.62 -11.99 -18.15
C SER A 485 7.39 -11.77 -19.02
N THR A 486 7.55 -11.51 -20.31
CA THR A 486 6.47 -11.24 -21.27
C THR A 486 5.87 -12.55 -21.79
N LYS A 487 4.60 -12.87 -21.48
CA LYS A 487 3.86 -14.03 -22.01
C LYS A 487 2.34 -13.82 -21.79
N THR A 488 1.48 -14.33 -22.67
CA THR A 488 0.00 -14.15 -22.60
C THR A 488 -0.84 -15.34 -23.16
N VAL A 489 -2.12 -15.37 -22.74
CA VAL A 489 -3.36 -16.22 -22.87
C VAL A 489 -3.38 -17.59 -23.64
N PRO A 490 -4.16 -18.62 -23.18
CA PRO A 490 -4.31 -19.96 -23.80
C PRO A 490 -5.60 -20.19 -24.61
N SER A 491 -5.55 -21.14 -25.56
CA SER A 491 -6.69 -21.71 -26.30
C SER A 491 -7.26 -23.00 -25.68
N LEU A 492 -8.56 -23.24 -25.88
CA LEU A 492 -9.31 -24.43 -25.51
C LEU A 492 -9.47 -25.32 -26.75
N GLU A 493 -9.12 -26.61 -26.66
CA GLU A 493 -9.41 -27.58 -27.71
C GLU A 493 -10.76 -28.26 -27.43
N GLY A 494 -11.67 -28.15 -28.40
CA GLY A 494 -13.00 -28.79 -28.41
C GLY A 494 -13.76 -28.47 -29.70
N ALA A 495 -14.86 -29.19 -29.97
CA ALA A 495 -15.76 -28.96 -31.12
C ALA A 495 -16.61 -27.68 -31.00
N ASP A 496 -16.18 -26.75 -30.15
CA ASP A 496 -16.86 -25.49 -29.84
C ASP A 496 -16.40 -24.39 -30.81
N GLU A 497 -17.26 -23.43 -31.12
CA GLU A 497 -16.98 -22.40 -32.14
C GLU A 497 -16.15 -21.23 -31.58
N GLY A 498 -16.10 -21.07 -30.27
CA GLY A 498 -15.43 -19.95 -29.60
C GLY A 498 -15.75 -19.81 -28.11
N ILE A 499 -15.26 -18.72 -27.52
CA ILE A 499 -15.48 -18.38 -26.10
C ILE A 499 -16.61 -17.35 -25.98
N LEU A 500 -17.55 -17.62 -25.07
CA LEU A 500 -18.60 -16.69 -24.66
C LEU A 500 -18.24 -16.06 -23.31
N CYS A 501 -18.26 -14.73 -23.25
CA CYS A 501 -18.13 -13.96 -22.00
C CYS A 501 -19.35 -13.05 -21.81
N HIS A 502 -19.76 -12.79 -20.58
CA HIS A 502 -20.84 -11.87 -20.28
C HIS A 502 -20.35 -10.72 -19.41
N LYS A 503 -20.46 -9.49 -19.90
CA LYS A 503 -20.14 -8.29 -19.15
C LYS A 503 -21.37 -7.86 -18.38
N TYR A 504 -21.25 -7.75 -17.06
CA TYR A 504 -22.28 -7.25 -16.16
C TYR A 504 -21.68 -6.22 -15.20
N ILE A 505 -22.20 -5.00 -15.20
CA ILE A 505 -21.86 -3.94 -14.24
C ILE A 505 -23.16 -3.59 -13.51
N PRO A 506 -23.25 -3.84 -12.20
CA PRO A 506 -24.43 -3.51 -11.42
C PRO A 506 -24.62 -2.01 -11.34
N LYS A 507 -25.88 -1.58 -11.26
CA LYS A 507 -26.25 -0.19 -11.01
C LYS A 507 -25.82 0.23 -9.61
N THR A 508 -25.20 1.41 -9.50
CA THR A 508 -24.79 1.95 -8.19
C THR A 508 -26.02 2.51 -7.48
N CYS A 509 -26.44 1.89 -6.38
CA CYS A 509 -27.59 2.33 -5.60
C CYS A 509 -27.46 2.00 -4.10
N HIS A 510 -28.18 2.73 -3.25
CA HIS A 510 -28.27 2.44 -1.81
C HIS A 510 -29.05 1.14 -1.55
N ALA A 511 -28.89 0.55 -0.35
CA ALA A 511 -29.32 -0.82 -0.03
C ALA A 511 -30.83 -1.08 -0.16
N GLU A 512 -31.66 -0.05 -0.01
CA GLU A 512 -33.13 -0.10 -0.10
C GLU A 512 -33.69 0.29 -1.48
N SER A 513 -32.81 0.62 -2.44
CA SER A 513 -33.24 1.02 -3.77
C SER A 513 -33.92 -0.13 -4.51
N LYS A 514 -35.02 0.16 -5.20
CA LYS A 514 -35.67 -0.74 -6.17
C LYS A 514 -34.76 -1.11 -7.35
N GLU A 515 -33.66 -0.39 -7.52
CA GLU A 515 -32.66 -0.60 -8.55
C GLU A 515 -31.57 -1.61 -8.14
N ARG A 516 -31.61 -2.10 -6.89
CA ARG A 516 -30.65 -3.09 -6.40
C ARG A 516 -30.74 -4.38 -7.23
N GLY A 517 -29.59 -4.81 -7.75
CA GLY A 517 -29.49 -5.99 -8.63
C GLY A 517 -29.83 -5.73 -10.10
N GLN A 518 -30.15 -4.48 -10.46
CA GLN A 518 -30.24 -4.07 -11.86
C GLN A 518 -28.84 -3.75 -12.41
N ALA A 519 -28.65 -3.85 -13.72
CA ALA A 519 -27.37 -3.59 -14.37
C ALA A 519 -27.36 -2.20 -15.04
N ASP A 520 -26.27 -1.45 -14.88
CA ASP A 520 -25.97 -0.30 -15.73
C ASP A 520 -25.47 -0.76 -17.11
N ILE A 521 -24.72 -1.86 -17.16
CA ILE A 521 -24.20 -2.43 -18.41
C ILE A 521 -24.37 -3.95 -18.35
N ALA A 522 -25.08 -4.54 -19.32
CA ALA A 522 -25.20 -5.99 -19.48
C ALA A 522 -25.15 -6.39 -20.96
N TYR A 523 -24.14 -7.16 -21.37
CA TYR A 523 -24.05 -7.73 -22.72
C TYR A 523 -23.12 -8.93 -22.83
N THR A 524 -23.41 -9.81 -23.80
CA THR A 524 -22.58 -10.96 -24.14
C THR A 524 -21.58 -10.60 -25.25
N THR A 525 -20.35 -11.10 -25.13
CA THR A 525 -19.30 -11.05 -26.16
C THR A 525 -18.93 -12.46 -26.58
N PHE A 526 -18.52 -12.60 -27.84
CA PHE A 526 -18.06 -13.86 -28.42
C PHE A 526 -16.68 -13.68 -29.07
N ILE A 527 -15.81 -14.66 -28.87
CA ILE A 527 -14.45 -14.74 -29.42
C ILE A 527 -14.36 -16.02 -30.26
N PRO A 528 -14.42 -15.95 -31.60
CA PRO A 528 -14.41 -17.14 -32.44
C PRO A 528 -13.01 -17.76 -32.54
N HIS A 529 -12.90 -19.07 -32.31
CA HIS A 529 -11.61 -19.78 -32.40
C HIS A 529 -10.99 -19.72 -33.80
N ALA A 530 -11.82 -19.72 -34.85
CA ALA A 530 -11.37 -19.66 -36.24
C ALA A 530 -10.73 -18.31 -36.63
N GLU A 531 -11.05 -17.23 -35.92
CA GLU A 531 -10.44 -15.91 -36.13
C GLU A 531 -9.25 -15.69 -35.21
N GLU A 532 -9.34 -16.15 -33.95
CA GLU A 532 -8.24 -16.19 -32.98
C GLU A 532 -7.01 -16.94 -33.53
N ALA A 533 -7.22 -18.10 -34.19
CA ALA A 533 -6.14 -18.93 -34.72
C ALA A 533 -5.39 -18.34 -35.93
N LYS A 534 -5.93 -17.30 -36.59
CA LYS A 534 -5.33 -16.71 -37.81
C LYS A 534 -4.25 -15.67 -37.54
N VAL A 535 -4.17 -15.14 -36.32
CA VAL A 535 -3.28 -14.01 -36.01
C VAL A 535 -1.92 -14.46 -35.48
N VAL A 536 -1.87 -15.55 -34.69
CA VAL A 536 -0.62 -16.11 -34.16
C VAL A 536 -0.70 -17.64 -34.15
N ALA A 537 0.21 -18.32 -34.86
CA ALA A 537 0.23 -19.78 -34.90
C ALA A 537 0.73 -20.38 -33.57
N ARG A 538 -0.15 -21.09 -32.86
CA ARG A 538 0.20 -21.82 -31.62
C ARG A 538 0.93 -23.12 -31.95
N LYS A 539 2.11 -23.33 -31.36
CA LYS A 539 2.88 -24.57 -31.51
C LYS A 539 3.07 -25.22 -30.14
N MET A 540 2.42 -26.35 -29.92
CA MET A 540 2.65 -27.16 -28.73
C MET A 540 4.03 -27.81 -28.82
N THR A 541 4.87 -27.60 -27.81
CA THR A 541 6.21 -28.18 -27.74
C THR A 541 6.24 -29.43 -26.85
N LYS A 542 5.38 -29.48 -25.82
CA LYS A 542 5.34 -30.61 -24.89
C LYS A 542 3.95 -30.80 -24.29
N ILE A 543 3.50 -32.05 -24.21
CA ILE A 543 2.25 -32.42 -23.55
C ILE A 543 2.55 -33.52 -22.55
N ARG A 544 2.19 -33.31 -21.29
CA ARG A 544 2.25 -34.32 -20.22
C ARG A 544 0.83 -34.60 -19.75
N LYS A 545 0.41 -35.86 -19.74
CA LYS A 545 -0.89 -36.28 -19.19
C LYS A 545 -0.68 -36.91 -17.82
N ALA A 546 -1.51 -36.55 -16.86
CA ALA A 546 -1.45 -37.13 -15.53
C ALA A 546 -2.27 -38.43 -15.49
N ALA A 547 -1.72 -39.46 -14.85
CA ALA A 547 -2.43 -40.73 -14.64
C ALA A 547 -3.47 -40.64 -13.51
N LYS A 548 -3.23 -39.75 -12.54
CA LYS A 548 -4.13 -39.44 -11.42
C LYS A 548 -4.13 -37.94 -11.18
N CYS A 549 -5.27 -37.41 -10.74
CA CYS A 549 -5.44 -36.00 -10.44
C CYS A 549 -6.50 -35.83 -9.37
N ASP A 550 -6.19 -35.03 -8.35
CA ASP A 550 -7.11 -34.64 -7.28
C ASP A 550 -7.27 -33.11 -7.31
N ILE A 551 -8.49 -32.63 -7.04
CA ILE A 551 -8.80 -31.19 -6.95
C ILE A 551 -9.41 -30.93 -5.58
N THR A 552 -8.84 -29.96 -4.86
CA THR A 552 -9.33 -29.51 -3.55
C THR A 552 -9.40 -27.99 -3.52
N PHE A 553 -10.51 -27.47 -3.00
CA PHE A 553 -10.69 -26.03 -2.75
C PHE A 553 -10.58 -25.76 -1.26
N ASP A 554 -9.67 -24.87 -0.88
CA ASP A 554 -9.61 -24.30 0.47
C ASP A 554 -10.15 -22.87 0.40
N ALA A 555 -11.38 -22.68 0.88
CA ALA A 555 -12.03 -21.36 0.90
C ALA A 555 -11.36 -20.38 1.88
N MET A 556 -10.48 -20.89 2.74
CA MET A 556 -9.85 -20.18 3.85
C MET A 556 -10.88 -19.45 4.74
N GLY A 557 -10.39 -18.74 5.76
CA GLY A 557 -11.23 -17.87 6.58
C GLY A 557 -11.35 -16.46 6.00
N TRP A 558 -12.38 -15.74 6.42
CA TRP A 558 -12.60 -14.32 6.10
C TRP A 558 -11.41 -13.40 6.36
N LYS A 559 -10.55 -13.74 7.32
CA LYS A 559 -9.33 -12.97 7.60
C LYS A 559 -8.24 -13.19 6.54
N ALA A 560 -8.16 -14.40 5.99
CA ALA A 560 -7.13 -14.77 5.03
C ALA A 560 -7.54 -14.47 3.58
N LEU A 561 -8.85 -14.53 3.28
CA LEU A 561 -9.36 -14.31 1.92
C LEU A 561 -10.62 -13.42 1.89
N PRO A 562 -10.59 -12.18 2.45
CA PRO A 562 -11.79 -11.37 2.69
C PRO A 562 -12.63 -11.08 1.44
N THR A 563 -11.99 -10.90 0.27
CA THR A 563 -12.69 -10.59 -0.99
C THR A 563 -13.14 -11.84 -1.73
N PHE A 564 -12.33 -12.90 -1.73
CA PHE A 564 -12.59 -14.10 -2.55
C PHE A 564 -13.19 -15.28 -1.79
N HIS A 565 -13.26 -15.22 -0.45
CA HIS A 565 -13.78 -16.31 0.40
C HIS A 565 -15.12 -16.84 -0.12
N TYR A 566 -16.06 -15.95 -0.41
CA TYR A 566 -17.38 -16.33 -0.92
C TYR A 566 -17.34 -17.01 -2.28
N ILE A 567 -16.41 -16.61 -3.16
CA ILE A 567 -16.28 -17.21 -4.48
C ILE A 567 -15.66 -18.60 -4.35
N VAL A 568 -14.58 -18.73 -3.56
CA VAL A 568 -13.91 -20.01 -3.34
C VAL A 568 -14.80 -20.98 -2.55
N ALA A 569 -15.57 -20.51 -1.57
CA ALA A 569 -16.54 -21.33 -0.84
C ALA A 569 -17.59 -21.92 -1.79
N ARG A 570 -18.08 -21.15 -2.78
CA ARG A 570 -19.00 -21.67 -3.79
C ARG A 570 -18.33 -22.60 -4.80
N LEU A 571 -17.09 -22.34 -5.18
CA LEU A 571 -16.31 -23.26 -6.00
C LEU A 571 -16.08 -24.60 -5.27
N ALA A 572 -15.90 -24.58 -3.95
CA ALA A 572 -15.75 -25.79 -3.14
C ALA A 572 -17.02 -26.67 -3.11
N GLU A 573 -18.20 -26.11 -3.41
CA GLU A 573 -19.46 -26.86 -3.54
C GLU A 573 -19.57 -27.63 -4.88
N ILE A 574 -18.63 -27.42 -5.81
CA ILE A 574 -18.61 -28.12 -7.10
C ILE A 574 -18.29 -29.60 -6.88
N LEU A 575 -19.33 -30.43 -6.98
CA LEU A 575 -19.21 -31.89 -6.95
C LEU A 575 -18.70 -32.42 -8.29
N ILE A 576 -17.40 -32.73 -8.34
CA ILE A 576 -16.76 -33.38 -9.48
C ILE A 576 -17.10 -34.87 -9.45
N TYR A 577 -17.81 -35.36 -10.47
CA TYR A 577 -18.15 -36.78 -10.57
C TYR A 577 -16.98 -37.61 -11.10
N GLU A 578 -16.24 -37.05 -12.05
CA GLU A 578 -15.16 -37.75 -12.75
C GLU A 578 -14.19 -36.74 -13.35
N VAL A 579 -12.88 -36.97 -13.16
CA VAL A 579 -11.85 -36.27 -13.92
C VAL A 579 -11.65 -36.98 -15.25
N VAL A 580 -11.96 -36.29 -16.34
CA VAL A 580 -11.93 -36.82 -17.70
C VAL A 580 -10.54 -36.74 -18.30
N GLU A 581 -9.83 -35.64 -18.07
CA GLU A 581 -8.46 -35.45 -18.52
C GLU A 581 -7.74 -34.47 -17.59
N ALA A 582 -6.51 -34.80 -17.20
CA ALA A 582 -5.60 -33.86 -16.55
C ALA A 582 -4.30 -33.80 -17.35
N LYS A 583 -3.89 -32.61 -17.78
CA LYS A 583 -2.70 -32.42 -18.61
C LYS A 583 -1.97 -31.12 -18.31
N VAL A 584 -0.67 -31.13 -18.59
CA VAL A 584 0.18 -29.94 -18.65
C VAL A 584 0.68 -29.79 -20.09
N VAL A 585 0.36 -28.66 -20.70
CA VAL A 585 0.77 -28.32 -22.07
C VAL A 585 1.75 -27.16 -22.02
N GLU A 586 2.88 -27.32 -22.70
CA GLU A 586 3.87 -26.27 -22.96
C GLU A 586 3.92 -26.00 -24.47
N GLY A 587 4.15 -24.76 -24.85
CA GLY A 587 4.23 -24.39 -26.26
C GLY A 587 4.64 -22.95 -26.49
N THR A 588 4.68 -22.55 -27.76
CA THR A 588 4.87 -21.16 -28.22
C THR A 588 3.62 -20.64 -28.93
N GLY A 589 3.44 -19.33 -28.98
CA GLY A 589 2.26 -18.68 -29.57
C GLY A 589 1.21 -18.31 -28.53
N VAL A 590 0.63 -17.11 -28.67
CA VAL A 590 -0.38 -16.52 -27.77
C VAL A 590 -1.73 -16.44 -28.46
N SER A 591 -2.80 -16.71 -27.71
CA SER A 591 -4.18 -16.45 -28.15
C SER A 591 -4.46 -14.97 -28.35
N ASP A 592 -4.88 -14.57 -29.55
CA ASP A 592 -5.31 -13.20 -29.84
C ASP A 592 -6.83 -13.04 -29.65
N VAL A 593 -7.21 -12.33 -28.59
CA VAL A 593 -8.61 -12.01 -28.27
C VAL A 593 -9.11 -10.74 -28.96
N SER A 594 -8.34 -10.15 -29.89
CA SER A 594 -8.73 -8.94 -30.64
C SER A 594 -10.01 -9.13 -31.47
N SER A 595 -10.35 -10.37 -31.81
CA SER A 595 -11.59 -10.75 -32.50
C SER A 595 -12.84 -10.69 -31.61
N ALA A 596 -12.67 -10.44 -30.30
CA ALA A 596 -13.76 -10.32 -29.35
C ALA A 596 -14.76 -9.26 -29.79
N ARG A 597 -16.02 -9.68 -29.95
CA ARG A 597 -17.10 -8.80 -30.40
C ARG A 597 -18.36 -9.00 -29.59
N ARG A 598 -19.13 -7.92 -29.42
CA ARG A 598 -20.46 -8.00 -28.79
C ARG A 598 -21.38 -8.83 -29.68
N VAL A 599 -22.08 -9.79 -29.08
CA VAL A 599 -23.16 -10.51 -29.74
C VAL A 599 -24.37 -9.57 -29.76
N LYS A 600 -24.83 -9.21 -30.96
CA LYS A 600 -25.92 -8.24 -31.17
C LYS A 600 -27.29 -8.91 -31.07
#